data_AF-A0A3L6PIR6-F1
#
_entry.id   AF-A0A3L6PIR6-F1
#
_cell.length_a   1.000
_cell.length_b   1.000
_cell.length_c   1.000
_cell.angle_alpha   90.00
_cell.angle_beta   90.00
_cell.angle_gamma   90.00
#
_symmetry.space_group_name_H-M   'P 1'
#
loop_
_entity.id
_entity.type
_entity.pdbx_description
1 polymer ?
#
loop_
_entity_poly.entity_id
_entity_poly.type
_entity_poly.pdbx_seq_one_letter_code
_entity_poly.pdbx_strand_id
1 'polypeptide(L)'
;MCSFQGATTGRGFSEVIKVEPYSEFVGRNEEVEELTRWISLNKSECTSLSVYGASGIGKSTLVRNVYNSTELLRMFQRRAWIAMVHPFNKEEFLRDTISQFKAY
;
A
#
# COMPACT_ATOMS: atom_id res chain seq x y z
N MET A 1 8.53 -22.12 -13.15
CA MET A 1 8.52 -20.72 -13.66
C MET A 1 7.08 -20.37 -13.96
N CYS A 2 6.43 -19.54 -13.14
CA CYS A 2 5.09 -19.05 -13.45
C CYS A 2 5.22 -17.73 -14.18
N SER A 3 4.86 -17.73 -15.45
CA SER A 3 4.68 -16.51 -16.24
C SER A 3 3.40 -15.83 -15.79
N PHE A 4 3.51 -14.60 -15.28
CA PHE A 4 2.34 -13.78 -14.97
C PHE A 4 1.97 -12.97 -16.22
N GLN A 5 0.97 -13.43 -16.97
CA GLN A 5 0.31 -12.60 -17.98
C GLN A 5 -0.73 -11.72 -17.27
N GLY A 6 -0.48 -10.41 -17.25
CA GLY A 6 -1.44 -9.43 -16.78
C GLY A 6 -2.64 -9.37 -17.71
N ALA A 7 -3.83 -9.68 -17.19
CA ALA A 7 -5.09 -9.40 -17.85
C ALA A 7 -5.50 -7.95 -17.56
N THR A 8 -5.65 -7.15 -18.60
CA THR A 8 -6.17 -5.77 -18.53
C THR A 8 -7.68 -5.81 -18.47
N THR A 9 -8.27 -5.32 -17.38
CA THR A 9 -9.71 -5.04 -17.32
C THR A 9 -9.96 -3.79 -16.47
N GLY A 10 -10.61 -2.79 -17.08
CA GLY A 10 -11.10 -1.56 -16.44
C GLY A 10 -10.06 -0.43 -16.34
N ARG A 11 -10.43 0.79 -16.75
CA ARG A 11 -9.61 2.02 -16.62
C ARG A 11 -9.40 2.40 -15.15
N GLY A 12 -8.55 1.66 -14.44
CA GLY A 12 -7.94 2.07 -13.19
C GLY A 12 -6.52 2.56 -13.48
N PHE A 13 -6.17 3.74 -13.00
CA PHE A 13 -4.80 4.23 -13.03
C PHE A 13 -3.97 3.34 -12.09
N SER A 14 -2.97 2.62 -12.62
CA SER A 14 -2.13 1.70 -11.85
C SER A 14 -0.72 2.28 -11.78
N GLU A 15 -0.42 2.99 -10.69
CA GLU A 15 0.94 3.44 -10.39
C GLU A 15 1.70 2.37 -9.61
N VAL A 16 3.00 2.26 -9.87
CA VAL A 16 3.82 1.17 -9.35
C VAL A 16 5.19 1.69 -8.88
N ILE A 17 5.54 1.47 -7.61
CA ILE A 17 6.87 1.84 -7.08
C ILE A 17 7.78 0.64 -7.00
N LYS A 18 8.95 0.78 -7.62
CA LYS A 18 10.08 -0.14 -7.48
C LYS A 18 10.97 0.37 -6.33
N VAL A 19 11.18 -0.47 -5.32
CA VAL A 19 12.11 -0.16 -4.21
C VAL A 19 13.49 -0.78 -4.50
N GLU A 20 14.57 -0.01 -4.33
CA GLU A 20 15.97 -0.43 -4.49
C GLU A 20 16.62 -0.88 -3.15
N PRO A 21 17.56 -1.85 -3.14
CA PRO A 21 18.02 -2.47 -1.90
C PRO A 21 19.06 -1.64 -1.12
N TYR A 22 18.64 -1.02 0.00
CA TYR A 22 19.51 -0.40 1.00
C TYR A 22 19.02 -0.60 2.45
N SER A 23 19.96 -0.61 3.40
CA SER A 23 19.83 -0.95 4.84
C SER A 23 19.54 0.25 5.75
N GLU A 24 18.63 0.05 6.71
CA GLU A 24 18.09 1.01 7.71
C GLU A 24 17.12 2.07 7.15
N PHE A 25 16.12 2.47 7.96
CA PHE A 25 15.08 3.43 7.57
C PHE A 25 15.61 4.87 7.60
N VAL A 26 16.63 5.14 6.78
CA VAL A 26 17.22 6.46 6.55
C VAL A 26 17.47 6.57 5.04
N GLY A 27 17.14 7.70 4.43
CA GLY A 27 17.44 7.94 3.01
C GLY A 27 16.40 7.47 2.00
N ARG A 28 15.15 7.21 2.42
CA ARG A 28 14.02 6.90 1.50
C ARG A 28 12.98 8.01 1.43
N ASN A 29 13.42 9.24 1.61
CA ASN A 29 12.54 10.41 1.63
C ASN A 29 11.87 10.62 0.27
N GLU A 30 12.61 10.36 -0.82
CA GLU A 30 12.09 10.48 -2.18
C GLU A 30 10.92 9.52 -2.42
N GLU A 31 11.04 8.23 -2.05
CA GLU A 31 9.93 7.28 -2.22
C GLU A 31 8.75 7.60 -1.28
N VAL A 32 9.01 8.12 -0.09
CA VAL A 32 7.96 8.59 0.84
C VAL A 32 7.21 9.78 0.24
N GLU A 33 7.92 10.77 -0.29
CA GLU A 33 7.35 11.95 -0.94
C GLU A 33 6.55 11.57 -2.19
N GLU A 34 7.06 10.65 -3.02
CA GLU A 34 6.38 10.18 -4.22
C GLU A 34 5.09 9.41 -3.88
N LEU A 35 5.13 8.47 -2.93
CA LEU A 35 3.95 7.75 -2.43
C LEU A 35 2.90 8.72 -1.90
N THR A 36 3.32 9.69 -1.10
CA THR A 36 2.43 10.68 -0.49
C THR A 36 1.78 11.53 -1.58
N ARG A 37 2.58 12.03 -2.53
CA ARG A 37 2.12 12.82 -3.67
C ARG A 37 1.09 12.06 -4.50
N TRP A 38 1.33 10.80 -4.83
CA TRP A 38 0.38 10.00 -5.60
C TRP A 38 -0.92 9.82 -4.84
N ILE A 39 -0.88 9.50 -3.55
CA ILE A 39 -2.10 9.39 -2.74
C ILE A 39 -2.85 10.74 -2.68
N SER A 40 -2.15 11.86 -2.59
CA SER A 40 -2.72 13.22 -2.51
C SER A 40 -3.27 13.77 -3.84
N LEU A 41 -2.69 13.37 -4.98
CA LEU A 41 -3.12 13.84 -6.31
C LEU A 41 -4.30 13.05 -6.88
N ASN A 42 -4.58 11.86 -6.33
CA ASN A 42 -5.63 10.99 -6.84
C ASN A 42 -7.02 11.51 -6.44
N LYS A 43 -7.72 12.12 -7.41
CA LYS A 43 -9.08 12.67 -7.28
C LYS A 43 -10.19 11.67 -7.62
N SER A 44 -9.85 10.46 -8.06
CA SER A 44 -10.82 9.39 -8.30
C SER A 44 -11.36 8.87 -6.97
N GLU A 45 -12.62 8.44 -6.96
CA GLU A 45 -13.27 7.86 -5.77
C GLU A 45 -12.59 6.57 -5.29
N CYS A 46 -11.78 5.92 -6.14
CA CYS A 46 -11.01 4.72 -5.80
C CYS A 46 -9.73 4.63 -6.66
N THR A 47 -8.58 4.48 -6.01
CA THR A 47 -7.27 4.24 -6.65
C THR A 47 -6.54 3.10 -5.97
N SER A 48 -5.89 2.25 -6.78
CA SER A 48 -5.05 1.15 -6.30
C SER A 48 -3.58 1.47 -6.53
N LEU A 49 -2.76 1.28 -5.50
CA LEU A 49 -1.32 1.52 -5.54
C LEU A 49 -0.57 0.25 -5.15
N SER A 50 0.43 -0.13 -5.93
CA SER A 50 1.24 -1.34 -5.69
C SER A 50 2.72 -1.01 -5.47
N VAL A 51 3.30 -1.57 -4.41
CA VAL A 51 4.75 -1.44 -4.09
C VAL A 51 5.42 -2.80 -4.19
N TYR A 52 6.45 -2.90 -5.02
CA TYR A 52 7.15 -4.16 -5.32
C TYR A 52 8.67 -3.98 -5.27
N GLY A 53 9.40 -5.11 -5.23
CA GLY A 53 10.84 -5.14 -5.02
C GLY A 53 11.29 -6.39 -4.27
N ALA A 54 12.60 -6.55 -4.11
CA ALA A 54 13.22 -7.73 -3.50
C ALA A 54 12.66 -8.07 -2.10
N SER A 55 12.78 -9.34 -1.69
CA SER A 55 12.47 -9.73 -0.31
C SER A 55 13.41 -9.03 0.68
N GLY A 56 12.94 -8.74 1.89
CA GLY A 56 13.75 -8.09 2.93
C GLY A 56 14.05 -6.60 2.74
N ILE A 57 13.72 -6.02 1.59
CA ILE A 57 14.01 -4.61 1.25
C ILE A 57 13.22 -3.58 2.06
N GLY A 58 12.25 -3.99 2.89
CA GLY A 58 11.47 -3.07 3.72
C GLY A 58 10.28 -2.37 3.03
N LYS A 59 9.67 -2.99 2.00
CA LYS A 59 8.46 -2.43 1.32
C LYS A 59 7.34 -2.11 2.30
N SER A 60 7.00 -3.06 3.18
CA SER A 60 5.97 -2.86 4.20
C SER A 60 6.35 -1.75 5.17
N THR A 61 7.64 -1.58 5.47
CA THR A 61 8.14 -0.48 6.31
C THR A 61 7.98 0.88 5.62
N LEU A 62 8.30 0.97 4.33
CA LEU A 62 8.09 2.17 3.52
C LEU A 62 6.62 2.59 3.50
N VAL A 63 5.71 1.67 3.13
CA VAL A 63 4.27 1.96 3.10
C VAL A 63 3.74 2.29 4.49
N ARG A 64 4.23 1.62 5.54
CA ARG A 64 3.81 1.90 6.92
C ARG A 64 4.23 3.29 7.39
N ASN A 65 5.38 3.81 6.94
CA ASN A 65 5.78 5.16 7.26
C ASN A 65 4.80 6.18 6.67
N VAL A 66 4.53 6.08 5.37
CA VAL A 66 3.55 6.96 4.68
C VAL A 66 2.16 6.83 5.31
N TYR A 67 1.71 5.61 5.59
CA TYR A 67 0.41 5.33 6.21
C TYR A 67 0.21 6.07 7.55
N ASN A 68 1.29 6.17 8.35
CA ASN A 68 1.30 6.82 9.66
C ASN A 68 1.65 8.32 9.58
N SER A 69 1.83 8.89 8.39
CA SER A 69 2.17 10.31 8.24
C SER A 69 0.99 11.21 8.67
N THR A 70 1.31 12.39 9.20
CA THR A 70 0.30 13.38 9.59
C THR A 70 -0.56 13.85 8.42
N GLU A 71 -0.02 13.84 7.21
CA GLU A 71 -0.76 14.18 5.99
C GLU A 71 -1.85 13.15 5.71
N LEU A 72 -1.50 11.86 5.66
CA LEU A 72 -2.43 10.75 5.44
C LEU A 72 -3.45 10.61 6.57
N LEU A 73 -3.03 10.86 7.83
CA LEU A 73 -3.92 10.92 8.99
C LEU A 73 -5.01 11.98 8.83
N ARG A 74 -4.73 13.08 8.16
CA ARG A 74 -5.70 14.17 7.93
C ARG A 74 -6.58 13.95 6.71
N MET A 75 -6.07 13.25 5.69
CA MET A 75 -6.81 13.00 4.45
C MET A 75 -7.88 11.90 4.60
N PHE A 76 -7.59 10.84 5.36
CA PHE A 76 -8.46 9.68 5.46
C PHE A 76 -9.02 9.54 6.88
N GLN A 77 -10.34 9.73 7.02
CA GLN A 77 -11.03 9.55 8.30
C GLN A 77 -10.91 8.10 8.83
N ARG A 78 -10.91 7.14 7.91
CA ARG A 78 -10.83 5.71 8.23
C ARG A 78 -9.76 5.04 7.38
N ARG A 79 -8.98 4.16 7.99
CA ARG A 79 -7.94 3.37 7.31
C ARG A 79 -7.88 1.98 7.92
N ALA A 80 -7.37 1.03 7.14
CA ALA A 80 -7.10 -0.33 7.61
C ALA A 80 -5.72 -0.78 7.12
N TRP A 81 -5.02 -1.55 7.95
CA TRP A 81 -3.75 -2.21 7.66
C TRP A 81 -3.91 -3.72 7.85
N ILE A 82 -3.93 -4.49 6.77
CA ILE A 82 -4.29 -5.91 6.81
C ILE A 82 -3.18 -6.72 6.19
N ALA A 83 -2.69 -7.72 6.93
CA ALA A 83 -1.75 -8.69 6.40
C ALA A 83 -2.53 -9.84 5.77
N MET A 84 -2.17 -10.23 4.55
CA MET A 84 -2.72 -11.43 3.92
C MET A 84 -1.93 -12.64 4.41
N VAL A 85 -2.57 -13.48 5.24
CA VAL A 85 -1.97 -14.69 5.80
C VAL A 85 -2.17 -15.87 4.83
N HIS A 86 -1.23 -16.82 4.83
CA HIS A 86 -1.36 -18.08 4.10
C HIS A 86 -1.60 -19.25 5.05
N PRO A 87 -2.55 -20.16 4.78
CA PRO A 87 -3.48 -20.15 3.64
C PRO A 87 -4.46 -18.97 3.68
N PHE A 88 -4.83 -18.46 2.51
CA PHE A 88 -5.74 -17.31 2.43
C PHE A 88 -7.14 -17.69 2.92
N ASN A 89 -7.63 -16.97 3.92
CA ASN A 89 -8.99 -17.08 4.41
C ASN A 89 -9.77 -15.79 4.12
N LYS A 90 -10.74 -15.89 3.21
CA LYS A 90 -11.59 -14.75 2.81
C LYS A 90 -12.41 -14.20 3.96
N GLU A 91 -12.94 -15.07 4.82
CA GLU A 91 -13.82 -14.65 5.92
C GLU A 91 -13.02 -13.88 6.97
N GLU A 92 -11.86 -14.40 7.35
CA GLU A 92 -10.94 -13.75 8.29
C GLU A 92 -10.47 -12.39 7.73
N PHE A 93 -10.04 -12.35 6.46
CA PHE A 93 -9.65 -11.10 5.80
C PHE A 93 -10.74 -10.03 5.85
N LEU A 94 -12.00 -10.39 5.54
CA LEU A 94 -13.13 -9.45 5.57
C LEU A 94 -13.47 -9.04 7.01
N ARG A 95 -13.42 -9.96 7.97
CA ARG A 95 -13.64 -9.67 9.40
C ARG A 95 -12.61 -8.67 9.91
N ASP A 96 -11.33 -8.86 9.60
CA ASP A 96 -10.25 -7.96 9.99
C ASP A 96 -10.37 -6.58 9.32
N THR A 97 -10.74 -6.56 8.04
CA THR A 97 -11.02 -5.31 7.30
C THR A 97 -12.14 -4.52 7.98
N ILE A 98 -13.27 -5.17 8.25
CA ILE A 98 -14.44 -4.53 8.85
C ILE A 98 -14.14 -4.07 10.28
N SER A 99 -13.39 -4.86 11.06
CA SER A 99 -13.01 -4.54 12.42
C SER A 99 -12.23 -3.21 12.51
N GLN A 100 -11.25 -3.02 11.63
CA GLN A 100 -10.43 -1.80 11.63
C GLN A 100 -11.21 -0.54 11.21
N PHE A 101 -12.22 -0.68 10.35
CA PHE A 101 -13.07 0.44 9.98
C PHE A 101 -14.17 0.76 11.02
N LYS A 102 -14.41 -0.12 11.99
CA LYS A 102 -15.41 0.05 13.05
C LYS A 102 -14.83 0.58 14.37
N ALA A 103 -13.51 0.71 14.52
CA ALA A 103 -12.92 1.28 15.72
C ALA A 103 -13.32 2.76 15.85
N TYR A 104 -14.01 3.10 16.94
CA TYR A 104 -14.51 4.43 17.30
C TYR A 104 -13.60 5.08 18.33
#